data_AF-A0A8D8BSK8-F1
#
_entry.id   AF-A0A8D8BSK8-F1
#
_cell.length_a   1.000
_cell.length_b   1.000
_cell.length_c   1.000
_cell.angle_alpha   90.00
_cell.angle_beta   90.00
_cell.angle_gamma   90.00
#
_symmetry.space_group_name_H-M   'P 1'
#
loop_
_entity.id
_entity.type
_entity.pdbx_description
1 polymer ?
#
loop_
_entity_poly.entity_id
_entity_poly.type
_entity_poly.pdbx_seq_one_letter_code
_entity_poly.pdbx_strand_id
1 'polypeptide(L)'
;IPTLVPGLAIVQVGGREDSNVYIRMKVKAAEEIGIYAEHVQLPRSTTQDELLATITRLNEDPNFHGIIVQMPLESDNPIDSHLITDAVSPDKDVDGLNTMNEGRVAVGDLSGFLPCTPNGCMELIRRTGIPIAGSNAVIIGRSKIVGTPMAELLKWADATVTVCHSKTKNLNMMVRLAV
;
A
#
# COMPACT_ATOMS: atom_id res chain seq x y z
N ILE A 1 -17.03 29.04 7.70
CA ILE A 1 -16.64 28.01 6.71
C ILE A 1 -16.41 26.75 7.52
N PRO A 2 -17.15 25.64 7.33
CA PRO A 2 -16.77 24.40 7.99
C PRO A 2 -15.44 23.97 7.36
N THR A 3 -14.36 23.99 8.13
CA THR A 3 -13.08 23.45 7.71
C THR A 3 -13.20 21.94 7.71
N LEU A 4 -13.42 21.35 6.53
CA LEU A 4 -13.33 19.91 6.34
C LEU A 4 -11.93 19.47 6.82
N VAL A 5 -11.88 18.55 7.79
CA VAL A 5 -10.65 17.94 8.27
C VAL A 5 -10.53 16.56 7.62
N PRO A 6 -9.47 16.28 6.84
CA PRO A 6 -9.28 14.95 6.29
C PRO A 6 -9.10 13.94 7.43
N GLY A 7 -9.68 12.75 7.26
CA GLY A 7 -9.68 11.69 8.26
C GLY A 7 -9.02 10.42 7.75
N LEU A 8 -8.17 9.82 8.58
CA LEU A 8 -7.45 8.59 8.31
C LEU A 8 -7.77 7.57 9.40
N ALA A 9 -8.29 6.40 9.04
CA ALA A 9 -8.42 5.27 9.95
C ALA A 9 -7.25 4.29 9.73
N ILE A 10 -6.61 3.85 10.82
CA ILE A 10 -5.59 2.81 10.79
C ILE A 10 -6.11 1.64 11.62
N VAL A 11 -6.43 0.52 10.97
CA VAL A 11 -6.99 -0.68 11.60
C VAL A 11 -5.87 -1.67 11.91
N GLN A 12 -5.77 -2.08 13.17
CA GLN A 12 -4.83 -3.08 13.65
C GLN A 12 -5.60 -4.26 14.26
N VAL A 13 -5.17 -5.50 13.98
CA VAL A 13 -5.60 -6.68 14.72
C VAL A 13 -4.44 -7.19 15.56
N GLY A 14 -4.68 -7.39 16.86
CA GLY A 14 -3.68 -7.74 17.84
C GLY A 14 -2.86 -6.54 18.30
N GLY A 15 -1.57 -6.74 18.55
CA GLY A 15 -0.74 -5.76 19.25
C GLY A 15 0.76 -5.91 19.04
N ARG A 16 1.20 -6.53 17.94
CA ARG A 16 2.62 -6.72 17.63
C ARG A 16 3.43 -5.44 17.83
N GLU A 17 4.56 -5.57 18.50
CA GLU A 17 5.40 -4.43 18.88
C GLU A 17 5.93 -3.65 17.68
N ASP A 18 6.30 -4.34 16.60
CA ASP A 18 6.73 -3.74 15.33
C ASP A 18 5.60 -2.91 14.70
N SER A 19 4.39 -3.47 14.58
CA SER A 19 3.21 -2.76 14.09
C SER A 19 2.91 -1.50 14.91
N ASN A 20 3.00 -1.58 16.24
CA ASN A 20 2.72 -0.43 17.12
C ASN A 20 3.68 0.75 16.85
N VAL A 21 4.95 0.48 16.56
CA VAL A 21 5.92 1.53 16.21
C VAL A 21 5.52 2.20 14.90
N TYR A 22 5.24 1.43 13.85
CA TYR A 22 4.85 1.97 12.55
C TYR A 22 3.54 2.76 12.61
N ILE A 23 2.54 2.26 13.34
CA ILE A 23 1.26 2.96 13.51
C ILE A 23 1.47 4.30 14.21
N ARG A 24 2.26 4.35 15.29
CA ARG A 24 2.57 5.63 15.96
C ARG A 24 3.22 6.64 15.02
N MET A 25 4.12 6.18 14.14
CA MET A 25 4.75 7.05 13.14
C MET A 25 3.73 7.57 12.12
N LYS A 26 2.81 6.72 11.64
CA LYS A 26 1.74 7.11 10.72
C LYS A 26 0.78 8.13 11.36
N VAL A 27 0.34 7.88 12.59
CA VAL A 27 -0.54 8.80 13.35
C VAL A 27 0.16 10.15 13.55
N LYS A 28 1.40 10.14 14.04
CA LYS A 28 2.17 11.37 14.25
C LYS A 28 2.33 12.17 12.95
N ALA A 29 2.69 11.51 11.85
CA ALA A 29 2.84 12.17 10.55
C ALA A 29 1.51 12.78 10.05
N ALA A 30 0.38 12.09 10.27
CA ALA A 30 -0.95 12.60 9.93
C ALA A 30 -1.31 13.83 10.77
N GLU A 31 -1.10 13.79 12.09
CA GLU A 31 -1.35 14.92 12.98
C GLU A 31 -0.49 16.15 12.64
N GLU A 32 0.79 15.94 12.30
CA GLU A 32 1.73 17.00 11.91
C GLU A 32 1.28 17.76 10.65
N ILE A 33 0.52 17.12 9.76
CA ILE A 33 -0.04 17.75 8.54
C ILE A 33 -1.53 18.11 8.67
N GLY A 34 -2.10 18.01 9.88
CA GLY A 34 -3.48 18.42 10.18
C GLY A 34 -4.56 17.40 9.78
N ILE A 35 -4.21 16.14 9.56
CA ILE A 35 -5.15 15.04 9.34
C ILE A 35 -5.61 14.49 10.69
N TYR A 36 -6.92 14.31 10.85
CA TYR A 36 -7.47 13.51 11.96
C TYR A 36 -7.11 12.04 11.73
N ALA A 37 -6.34 11.44 12.63
CA ALA A 37 -5.96 10.03 12.53
C ALA A 37 -6.54 9.24 13.70
N GLU A 38 -7.30 8.19 13.39
CA GLU A 38 -7.85 7.27 14.38
C GLU A 38 -7.15 5.91 14.27
N HIS A 39 -6.61 5.44 15.39
CA HIS A 39 -6.07 4.09 15.50
C HIS A 39 -7.15 3.15 16.06
N VAL A 40 -7.68 2.27 15.20
CA VAL A 40 -8.69 1.27 15.55
C VAL A 40 -7.98 -0.05 15.86
N GLN A 41 -7.70 -0.29 17.14
CA GLN A 41 -7.05 -1.52 17.59
C GLN A 41 -8.09 -2.57 18.01
N LEU A 42 -8.06 -3.72 17.33
CA LEU A 42 -8.91 -4.88 17.59
C LEU A 42 -8.12 -5.99 18.30
N PRO A 43 -8.76 -6.78 19.19
CA PRO A 43 -8.07 -7.84 19.93
C PRO A 43 -7.65 -9.01 19.03
N ARG A 44 -6.73 -9.85 19.52
CA ARG A 44 -6.31 -11.08 18.81
C ARG A 44 -7.45 -12.07 18.58
N SER A 45 -8.49 -12.03 19.39
CA SER A 45 -9.69 -12.87 19.24
C SER A 45 -10.58 -12.47 18.07
N THR A 46 -10.28 -11.38 17.36
CA THR A 46 -11.07 -10.90 16.22
C THR A 46 -11.16 -11.95 15.11
N THR A 47 -12.37 -12.17 14.64
CA THR A 47 -12.72 -13.01 13.50
C THR A 47 -12.70 -12.22 12.21
N GLN A 48 -12.72 -12.91 11.07
CA GLN A 48 -12.80 -12.28 9.76
C GLN A 48 -14.06 -11.41 9.62
N ASP A 49 -15.22 -11.89 10.08
CA ASP A 49 -16.50 -11.18 9.94
C ASP A 49 -16.53 -9.89 10.77
N GLU A 50 -15.97 -9.91 11.98
CA GLU A 50 -15.85 -8.71 12.82
C GLU A 50 -14.92 -7.66 12.20
N LEU A 51 -13.82 -8.11 11.59
CA LEU A 51 -12.91 -7.22 10.89
C LEU A 51 -13.57 -6.63 9.63
N LEU A 52 -14.26 -7.44 8.84
CA LEU A 52 -15.03 -6.97 7.68
C LEU A 52 -16.09 -5.96 8.10
N ALA A 53 -16.84 -6.22 9.17
CA ALA A 53 -17.83 -5.28 9.70
C ALA A 53 -17.19 -3.94 10.11
N THR A 54 -15.98 -3.99 10.69
CA THR A 54 -15.21 -2.79 11.01
C THR A 54 -14.82 -2.00 9.76
N ILE A 55 -14.35 -2.69 8.71
CA ILE A 55 -14.00 -2.06 7.42
C ILE A 55 -15.24 -1.47 6.74
N THR A 56 -16.37 -2.19 6.72
CA THR A 56 -17.64 -1.68 6.18
C THR A 56 -18.07 -0.39 6.89
N ARG A 57 -18.03 -0.36 8.22
CA ARG A 57 -18.35 0.85 9.00
C ARG A 57 -17.46 2.02 8.59
N LEU A 58 -16.15 1.81 8.45
CA LEU A 58 -15.20 2.85 8.05
C LEU A 58 -15.38 3.30 6.60
N ASN A 59 -15.76 2.40 5.70
CA ASN A 59 -16.11 2.73 4.32
C ASN A 59 -17.32 3.67 4.25
N GLU A 60 -18.33 3.45 5.10
CA GLU A 60 -19.57 4.23 5.12
C GLU A 60 -19.46 5.54 5.90
N ASP A 61 -18.48 5.66 6.80
CA ASP A 61 -18.29 6.84 7.65
C ASP A 61 -17.70 8.02 6.85
N PRO A 62 -18.43 9.14 6.69
CA PRO A 62 -17.96 10.30 5.94
C PRO A 62 -16.82 11.07 6.63
N ASN A 63 -16.52 10.80 7.89
CA ASN A 63 -15.38 11.42 8.57
C ASN A 63 -14.04 10.82 8.11
N PHE A 64 -14.04 9.58 7.62
CA PHE A 64 -12.84 8.93 7.12
C PHE A 64 -12.76 9.01 5.59
N HIS A 65 -11.61 9.49 5.13
CA HIS A 65 -11.29 9.69 3.72
C HIS A 65 -10.22 8.69 3.26
N GLY A 66 -9.46 8.11 4.19
CA GLY A 66 -8.50 7.05 3.95
C GLY A 66 -8.55 5.97 5.02
N ILE A 67 -8.29 4.73 4.63
CA ILE A 67 -8.24 3.56 5.50
C ILE A 67 -6.94 2.80 5.21
N ILE A 68 -6.23 2.45 6.28
CA ILE A 68 -5.04 1.59 6.27
C ILE A 68 -5.38 0.35 7.10
N VAL A 69 -5.14 -0.84 6.54
CA VAL A 69 -5.15 -2.09 7.30
C VAL A 69 -3.72 -2.48 7.61
N GLN A 70 -3.33 -2.43 8.88
CA GLN A 70 -1.97 -2.74 9.28
C GLN A 70 -1.70 -4.24 9.15
N MET A 71 -0.70 -4.58 8.33
CA MET A 71 -0.22 -5.94 8.10
C MET A 71 1.09 -6.22 8.86
N PRO A 72 1.37 -7.48 9.23
CA PRO A 72 0.47 -8.64 9.15
C PRO A 72 -0.62 -8.59 10.24
N LEU A 73 -1.78 -9.20 9.96
CA LEU A 73 -2.84 -9.37 10.95
C LEU A 73 -2.39 -10.34 12.05
N GLU A 74 -2.48 -9.94 13.32
CA GLU A 74 -2.18 -10.80 14.46
C GLU A 74 -3.47 -11.27 15.13
N SER A 75 -4.09 -12.30 14.54
CA SER A 75 -5.31 -12.93 15.06
C SER A 75 -5.03 -14.38 15.47
N ASP A 76 -5.79 -14.85 16.46
CA ASP A 76 -5.87 -16.25 16.85
C ASP A 76 -6.77 -17.05 15.89
N ASN A 77 -7.55 -16.37 15.05
CA ASN A 77 -8.40 -16.95 14.01
C ASN A 77 -7.76 -16.83 12.62
N PRO A 78 -8.04 -17.77 11.71
CA PRO A 78 -7.68 -17.60 10.31
C PRO A 78 -8.47 -16.43 9.70
N ILE A 79 -7.75 -15.50 9.07
CA ILE A 79 -8.33 -14.36 8.34
C ILE A 79 -7.67 -14.30 6.96
N ASP A 80 -8.48 -14.21 5.90
CA ASP A 80 -7.97 -13.95 4.57
C ASP A 80 -7.57 -12.48 4.42
N SER A 81 -6.26 -12.21 4.55
CA SER A 81 -5.72 -10.86 4.42
C SER A 81 -6.08 -10.17 3.09
N HIS A 82 -6.20 -10.92 2.00
CA HIS A 82 -6.54 -10.34 0.70
C HIS A 82 -7.99 -9.88 0.70
N LEU A 83 -8.90 -10.71 1.21
CA LEU A 83 -10.31 -10.33 1.34
C LEU A 83 -10.45 -9.06 2.18
N ILE A 84 -9.67 -8.92 3.26
CA ILE A 84 -9.69 -7.73 4.11
C ILE A 84 -9.18 -6.48 3.38
N THR A 85 -8.02 -6.55 2.71
CA THR A 85 -7.50 -5.38 1.98
C THR A 85 -8.40 -5.00 0.81
N ASP A 86 -9.01 -5.99 0.14
CA ASP A 86 -9.92 -5.76 -0.99
C ASP A 86 -11.30 -5.25 -0.55
N ALA A 87 -11.68 -5.45 0.72
CA ALA A 87 -12.90 -4.89 1.30
C ALA A 87 -12.79 -3.39 1.62
N VAL A 88 -11.57 -2.82 1.67
CA VAL A 88 -11.40 -1.37 1.76
C VAL A 88 -11.88 -0.75 0.46
N SER A 89 -12.76 0.25 0.53
CA SER A 89 -13.26 0.94 -0.66
C SER A 89 -12.10 1.44 -1.52
N PRO A 90 -12.10 1.23 -2.85
CA PRO A 90 -11.05 1.73 -3.74
C PRO A 90 -10.81 3.24 -3.59
N ASP A 91 -11.85 4.01 -3.25
CA ASP A 91 -11.79 5.47 -3.08
C ASP A 91 -11.30 5.90 -1.68
N LYS A 92 -11.08 4.95 -0.76
CA LYS A 92 -10.47 5.17 0.56
C LYS A 92 -9.18 4.35 0.78
N ASP A 93 -8.76 3.56 -0.19
CA ASP A 93 -7.61 2.65 -0.11
C ASP A 93 -6.27 3.41 -0.29
N VAL A 94 -5.90 4.19 0.72
CA VAL A 94 -4.68 5.04 0.68
C VAL A 94 -3.37 4.24 0.67
N ASP A 95 -3.42 2.94 0.99
CA ASP A 95 -2.28 2.02 0.86
C ASP A 95 -2.16 1.39 -0.54
N GLY A 96 -3.20 1.52 -1.38
CA GLY A 96 -3.23 1.07 -2.77
C GLY A 96 -3.29 -0.45 -2.96
N LEU A 97 -3.84 -1.20 -2.00
CA LEU A 97 -3.82 -2.67 -1.99
C LEU A 97 -5.13 -3.31 -2.48
N ASN A 98 -6.15 -2.50 -2.78
CA ASN A 98 -7.39 -2.98 -3.38
C ASN A 98 -7.13 -3.41 -4.84
N THR A 99 -7.70 -4.55 -5.26
CA THR A 99 -7.52 -5.11 -6.60
C THR A 99 -7.93 -4.13 -7.70
N MET A 100 -8.90 -3.25 -7.45
CA MET A 100 -9.30 -2.19 -8.39
C MET A 100 -8.20 -1.17 -8.59
N ASN A 101 -7.54 -0.71 -7.52
CA ASN A 101 -6.43 0.24 -7.63
C ASN A 101 -5.19 -0.43 -8.26
N GLU A 102 -4.87 -1.66 -7.86
CA GLU A 102 -3.81 -2.45 -8.52
C GLU A 102 -4.10 -2.65 -10.02
N GLY A 103 -5.35 -2.94 -10.37
CA GLY A 103 -5.81 -3.11 -11.75
C GLY A 103 -5.69 -1.83 -12.57
N ARG A 104 -6.07 -0.67 -12.00
CA ARG A 104 -5.88 0.65 -12.62
C ARG A 104 -4.41 0.89 -12.94
N VAL A 105 -3.51 0.66 -11.97
CA VAL A 105 -2.06 0.80 -12.17
C VAL A 105 -1.55 -0.15 -13.26
N ALA A 106 -2.02 -1.40 -13.30
CA ALA A 106 -1.58 -2.36 -14.31
C ALA A 106 -1.92 -1.93 -15.75
N VAL A 107 -3.04 -1.23 -15.94
CA VAL A 107 -3.48 -0.70 -17.26
C VAL A 107 -3.03 0.74 -17.54
N GLY A 108 -2.28 1.36 -16.63
CA GLY A 108 -1.72 2.70 -16.82
C GLY A 108 -2.64 3.83 -16.38
N ASP A 109 -3.74 3.51 -15.72
CA ASP A 109 -4.56 4.49 -15.04
C ASP A 109 -3.96 4.79 -13.66
N LEU A 110 -3.29 5.94 -13.55
CA LEU A 110 -2.64 6.41 -12.33
C LEU A 110 -3.50 7.44 -11.56
N SER A 111 -4.81 7.52 -11.85
CA SER A 111 -5.72 8.46 -11.19
C SER A 111 -6.21 8.01 -9.82
N GLY A 112 -6.10 6.71 -9.51
CA GLY A 112 -6.42 6.13 -8.20
C GLY A 112 -5.26 6.17 -7.20
N PHE A 113 -5.41 5.43 -6.10
CA PHE A 113 -4.31 5.26 -5.15
C PHE A 113 -3.23 4.34 -5.71
N LEU A 114 -1.98 4.77 -5.52
CA LEU A 114 -0.81 3.98 -5.87
C LEU A 114 -0.27 3.29 -4.62
N PRO A 115 0.19 2.03 -4.71
CA PRO A 115 0.83 1.35 -3.59
C PRO A 115 1.94 2.21 -2.97
N CYS A 116 1.84 2.45 -1.67
CA CYS A 116 2.62 3.50 -1.00
C CYS A 116 4.14 3.29 -1.10
N THR A 117 4.61 2.04 -1.01
CA THR A 117 6.05 1.70 -1.10
C THR A 117 6.58 1.90 -2.53
N PRO A 118 5.99 1.30 -3.58
CA PRO A 118 6.36 1.61 -4.97
C PRO A 118 6.30 3.10 -5.33
N ASN A 119 5.26 3.80 -4.88
CA ASN A 119 5.14 5.24 -5.15
C ASN A 119 6.26 6.04 -4.47
N GLY A 120 6.62 5.68 -3.23
CA GLY A 120 7.78 6.23 -2.54
C GLY A 120 9.10 5.95 -3.28
N CYS A 121 9.30 4.75 -3.80
CA CYS A 121 10.46 4.41 -4.64
C CYS A 121 10.52 5.28 -5.91
N MET A 122 9.38 5.46 -6.61
CA MET A 122 9.31 6.34 -7.78
C MET A 122 9.67 7.79 -7.43
N GLU A 123 9.18 8.29 -6.30
CA GLU A 123 9.51 9.63 -5.81
C GLU A 123 11.01 9.78 -5.51
N LEU A 124 11.63 8.79 -4.87
CA LEU A 124 13.08 8.80 -4.65
C LEU A 124 13.87 8.80 -5.96
N ILE A 125 13.46 8.02 -6.96
CA ILE A 125 14.10 8.01 -8.29
C ILE A 125 13.95 9.39 -8.95
N ARG A 126 12.75 9.98 -8.95
CA ARG A 126 12.52 11.32 -9.53
C ARG A 126 13.42 12.39 -8.91
N ARG A 127 13.64 12.32 -7.59
CA ARG A 127 14.52 13.27 -6.87
C ARG A 127 15.99 13.20 -7.27
N THR A 128 16.42 12.13 -7.94
CA THR A 128 17.79 12.06 -8.50
C THR A 128 17.98 12.99 -9.71
N GLY A 129 16.88 13.42 -10.35
CA GLY A 129 16.92 14.18 -11.61
C GLY A 129 17.28 13.35 -12.85
N ILE A 130 17.50 12.04 -12.69
CA ILE A 130 17.80 11.13 -13.81
C ILE A 130 16.47 10.76 -14.49
N PRO A 131 16.34 10.94 -15.82
CA PRO A 131 15.16 10.49 -16.55
C PRO A 131 14.96 8.97 -16.44
N ILE A 132 13.72 8.54 -16.19
CA ILE A 132 13.34 7.11 -16.16
C ILE A 132 13.08 6.59 -17.59
N ALA A 133 12.58 7.45 -18.47
CA ALA A 133 12.22 7.09 -19.82
C ALA A 133 13.42 6.55 -20.60
N GLY A 134 13.28 5.35 -21.17
CA GLY A 134 14.33 4.66 -21.92
C GLY A 134 15.36 3.91 -21.07
N SER A 135 15.31 4.02 -19.74
CA SER A 135 16.18 3.25 -18.84
C SER A 135 15.84 1.77 -18.83
N ASN A 136 16.83 0.95 -18.48
CA ASN A 136 16.60 -0.47 -18.19
C ASN A 136 16.45 -0.63 -16.68
N ALA A 137 15.24 -0.91 -16.21
CA ALA A 137 14.96 -1.12 -14.80
C ALA A 137 14.85 -2.61 -14.46
N VAL A 138 15.45 -3.02 -13.34
CA VAL A 138 15.40 -4.40 -12.85
C VAL A 138 14.74 -4.43 -11.48
N ILE A 139 13.62 -5.16 -11.38
CA ILE A 139 12.93 -5.39 -10.12
C ILE A 139 13.22 -6.80 -9.63
N ILE A 140 13.73 -6.94 -8.40
CA ILE A 140 13.96 -8.23 -7.76
C ILE A 140 12.85 -8.48 -6.75
N GLY A 141 11.86 -9.27 -7.14
CA GLY A 141 10.66 -9.54 -6.36
C GLY A 141 9.39 -9.28 -7.19
N ARG A 142 8.33 -10.03 -6.90
CA ARG A 142 7.03 -9.93 -7.58
C ARG A 142 5.85 -10.08 -6.62
N SER A 143 6.04 -9.56 -5.41
CA SER A 143 4.96 -9.50 -4.42
C SER A 143 3.86 -8.56 -4.92
N LYS A 144 2.62 -8.82 -4.50
CA LYS A 144 1.48 -7.92 -4.74
C LYS A 144 1.73 -6.52 -4.18
N ILE A 145 2.30 -6.46 -2.97
CA ILE A 145 2.49 -5.20 -2.22
C ILE A 145 3.60 -4.30 -2.81
N VAL A 146 4.65 -4.87 -3.43
CA VAL A 146 5.83 -4.08 -3.85
C VAL A 146 6.28 -4.42 -5.27
N GLY A 147 6.68 -5.66 -5.52
CA GLY A 147 7.41 -6.00 -6.76
C GLY A 147 6.60 -5.78 -8.03
N THR A 148 5.36 -6.29 -8.06
CA THR A 148 4.46 -6.12 -9.20
C THR A 148 4.11 -4.65 -9.45
N PRO A 149 3.56 -3.90 -8.49
CA PRO A 149 3.22 -2.49 -8.73
C PRO A 149 4.43 -1.61 -9.04
N MET A 150 5.62 -1.89 -8.47
CA MET A 150 6.84 -1.16 -8.83
C MET A 150 7.20 -1.37 -10.31
N ALA A 151 7.06 -2.60 -10.82
CA ALA A 151 7.30 -2.89 -12.22
C ALA A 151 6.31 -2.15 -13.13
N GLU A 152 5.04 -2.10 -12.76
CA GLU A 152 4.00 -1.37 -13.50
C GLU A 152 4.26 0.14 -13.51
N LEU A 153 4.61 0.74 -12.36
CA LEU A 153 4.91 2.18 -12.28
C LEU A 153 6.14 2.56 -13.12
N LEU A 154 7.18 1.74 -13.15
CA LEU A 154 8.35 1.97 -14.01
C LEU A 154 8.00 1.83 -15.49
N LYS A 155 7.19 0.82 -15.83
CA LYS A 155 6.71 0.60 -17.20
C LYS A 155 5.94 1.82 -17.71
N TRP A 156 5.05 2.38 -16.89
CA TRP A 156 4.28 3.59 -17.24
C TRP A 156 5.08 4.90 -17.11
N ALA A 157 6.30 4.83 -16.58
CA ALA A 157 7.29 5.91 -16.64
C ALA A 157 8.28 5.70 -17.81
N ASP A 158 7.89 4.90 -18.81
CA ASP A 158 8.63 4.61 -20.05
C ASP A 158 9.97 3.87 -19.86
N ALA A 159 10.17 3.16 -18.74
CA ALA A 159 11.31 2.26 -18.58
C ALA A 159 11.07 0.90 -19.28
N THR A 160 12.14 0.28 -19.76
CA THR A 160 12.14 -1.15 -20.09
C THR A 160 12.36 -1.94 -18.81
N VAL A 161 11.37 -2.74 -18.39
CA VAL A 161 11.38 -3.39 -17.07
C VAL A 161 11.64 -4.89 -17.16
N THR A 162 12.59 -5.39 -16.37
CA THR A 162 12.85 -6.82 -16.15
C THR A 162 12.48 -7.22 -14.73
N VAL A 163 11.52 -8.14 -14.58
CA VAL A 163 11.11 -8.67 -13.27
C VAL A 163 11.82 -9.98 -12.97
N CYS A 164 12.60 -10.00 -11.90
CA CYS A 164 13.31 -11.15 -11.37
C CYS A 164 12.62 -11.72 -10.12
N HIS A 165 12.82 -13.01 -9.84
CA HIS A 165 12.28 -13.69 -8.68
C HIS A 165 13.11 -14.92 -8.29
N SER A 166 12.67 -15.68 -7.28
CA SER A 166 13.37 -16.86 -6.74
C SER A 166 13.65 -18.00 -7.73
N LYS A 167 13.14 -17.91 -8.96
CA LYS A 167 13.36 -18.90 -10.03
C LYS A 167 14.11 -18.31 -11.24
N THR A 168 14.52 -17.05 -11.18
CA THR A 168 15.33 -16.41 -12.22
C THR A 168 16.71 -17.04 -12.25
N LYS A 169 17.11 -17.56 -13.41
CA LYS A 169 18.47 -18.04 -13.65
C LYS A 169 19.40 -16.85 -13.93
N ASN A 170 20.67 -16.96 -13.55
CA ASN A 170 21.69 -15.93 -13.77
C ASN A 170 21.26 -14.54 -13.25
N LEU A 171 20.72 -14.47 -12.03
CA LEU A 171 20.21 -13.23 -11.44
C LEU A 171 21.27 -12.11 -11.45
N ASN A 172 22.53 -12.44 -11.19
CA ASN A 172 23.66 -11.53 -11.27
C ASN A 172 23.84 -10.87 -12.65
N MET A 173 23.56 -11.61 -13.74
CA MET A 173 23.57 -11.07 -15.09
C MET A 173 22.40 -10.13 -15.32
N MET A 174 21.20 -10.51 -14.85
CA MET A 174 20.00 -9.66 -14.98
C MET A 174 20.19 -8.31 -14.28
N VAL A 175 20.72 -8.30 -13.05
CA VAL A 175 20.98 -7.05 -12.30
C VAL A 175 21.97 -6.13 -13.04
N ARG A 176 22.95 -6.69 -13.76
CA ARG A 176 23.92 -5.91 -14.55
C ARG A 176 23.30 -5.24 -15.78
N LEU A 177 22.08 -5.61 -16.19
CA LEU A 177 21.36 -4.94 -17.27
C LEU A 177 20.70 -3.63 -16.82
N ALA A 178 20.62 -3.37 -15.51
CA ALA A 178 20.04 -2.13 -15.00
C ALA A 178 20.95 -0.93 -15.33
N VAL A 179 20.43 0.04 -16.10
CA VAL A 179 21.14 1.25 -16.56
C VAL A 179 20.20 2.44 -16.52
#